data_AF-A0A093YVQ0-F1
#
_entry.id   AF-A0A093YVQ0-F1
#
_cell.length_a   1.000
_cell.length_b   1.000
_cell.length_c   1.000
_cell.angle_alpha   90.00
_cell.angle_beta   90.00
_cell.angle_gamma   90.00
#
_symmetry.space_group_name_H-M   'P 1'
#
loop_
_entity.id
_entity.type
_entity.pdbx_description
1 polymer ?
#
loop_
_entity_poly.entity_id
_entity_poly.type
_entity_poly.pdbx_seq_one_letter_code
_entity_poly.pdbx_strand_id
1 'polypeptide(L)'
;MEWVEGEVVRVALNRWLKRRKAEGKKLDDKEGQEKVLRLMTMVGTAVGTMHSIGVVHGDLTTSNLMLRPTAKGEPNGSVEDDLEGEIVLIDFGLASQTTQDEDRAVDLYVLERAFGSTHPGTEELFGEVLRAYGESFKGAKGTLKKLEDVRMRGRKRSMLG
;
A
#
# COMPACT_ATOMS: atom_id res chain seq x y z
N MET A 1 -18.42 15.39 3.36
CA MET A 1 -17.23 14.52 3.54
C MET A 1 -17.70 13.36 4.37
N GLU A 2 -17.74 12.15 3.80
CA GLU A 2 -18.15 10.95 4.51
C GLU A 2 -17.03 10.56 5.49
N TRP A 3 -17.39 10.16 6.71
CA TRP A 3 -16.42 9.68 7.67
C TRP A 3 -16.04 8.24 7.32
N VAL A 4 -14.75 7.99 7.12
CA VAL A 4 -14.22 6.65 6.87
C VAL A 4 -13.87 6.03 8.21
N GLU A 5 -14.63 5.01 8.61
CA GLU A 5 -14.30 4.19 9.79
C GLU A 5 -13.00 3.42 9.54
N GLY A 6 -12.22 3.21 10.60
CA GLY A 6 -10.95 2.50 10.56
C GLY A 6 -9.75 3.38 10.85
N GLU A 7 -8.57 2.88 10.50
CA GLU A 7 -7.30 3.55 10.77
C GLU A 7 -6.42 3.60 9.53
N VAL A 8 -5.51 4.56 9.49
CA VAL A 8 -4.55 4.63 8.38
C VAL A 8 -3.66 3.39 8.39
N VAL A 9 -3.37 2.83 7.21
CA VAL A 9 -2.53 1.63 7.02
C VAL A 9 -1.18 1.77 7.74
N ARG A 10 -0.60 2.98 7.72
CA ARG A 10 0.62 3.30 8.47
C ARG A 10 0.51 2.93 9.95
N VAL A 11 -0.61 3.26 10.60
CA VAL A 11 -0.80 3.03 12.04
C VAL A 11 -1.12 1.55 12.30
N ALA A 12 -2.00 0.94 11.52
CA ALA A 12 -2.34 -0.48 11.62
C ALA A 12 -1.10 -1.37 11.53
N LEU A 13 -0.32 -1.20 10.46
CA LEU A 13 0.87 -2.01 10.20
C LEU A 13 1.92 -1.80 11.28
N ASN A 14 2.18 -0.55 11.70
CA ASN A 14 3.17 -0.28 12.76
C ASN A 14 2.74 -0.83 14.12
N ARG A 15 1.44 -0.80 14.45
CA ARG A 15 0.93 -1.42 15.68
C ARG A 15 1.15 -2.93 15.65
N TRP A 16 0.76 -3.58 14.55
CA TRP A 16 0.90 -5.01 14.36
C TRP A 16 2.36 -5.46 14.42
N LEU A 17 3.28 -4.76 13.73
CA LEU A 17 4.72 -5.04 13.76
C LEU A 17 5.30 -4.95 15.19
N LYS A 18 4.92 -3.90 15.93
CA LYS A 18 5.36 -3.70 17.32
C LYS A 18 4.86 -4.81 18.24
N ARG A 19 3.59 -5.22 18.10
CA ARG A 19 2.99 -6.31 18.88
C ARG A 19 3.73 -7.63 18.65
N ARG A 20 3.97 -8.01 17.38
CA ARG A 20 4.71 -9.25 17.06
C ARG A 20 6.11 -9.24 17.65
N LYS A 21 6.82 -8.12 17.54
CA LYS A 21 8.15 -7.96 18.14
C LYS A 21 8.12 -8.13 19.67
N ALA A 22 7.11 -7.58 20.34
CA ALA A 22 6.92 -7.74 21.78
C ALA A 22 6.58 -9.19 22.18
N GLU A 23 5.84 -9.91 21.34
CA GLU A 23 5.53 -11.34 21.50
C GLU A 23 6.72 -12.26 21.13
N GLY A 24 7.85 -11.70 20.68
CA GLY A 24 9.01 -12.48 20.22
C GLY A 24 8.75 -13.27 18.93
N LYS A 25 7.63 -13.00 18.25
CA LYS A 25 7.28 -13.62 16.97
C LYS A 25 8.06 -12.95 15.86
N LYS A 26 8.55 -13.75 14.92
CA LYS A 26 9.22 -13.23 13.73
C LYS A 26 8.19 -12.70 12.72
N LEU A 27 8.68 -12.11 11.64
CA LEU A 27 7.84 -11.71 10.51
C LEU A 27 7.70 -12.83 9.48
N ASP A 28 8.63 -13.79 9.49
CA ASP A 28 8.73 -14.90 8.54
C ASP A 28 7.97 -16.16 9.01
N ASP A 29 7.31 -16.13 10.17
CA ASP A 29 6.40 -17.23 10.50
C ASP A 29 5.14 -17.16 9.66
N LYS A 30 4.59 -18.35 9.38
CA LYS A 30 3.53 -18.55 8.39
C LYS A 30 2.31 -17.65 8.61
N GLU A 31 1.85 -17.51 9.85
CA GLU A 31 0.67 -16.71 10.17
C GLU A 31 0.96 -15.21 10.00
N GLY A 32 2.10 -14.75 10.51
CA GLY A 32 2.52 -13.35 10.37
C GLY A 32 2.66 -12.96 8.91
N GLN A 33 3.34 -13.80 8.14
CA GLN A 33 3.57 -13.61 6.72
C GLN A 33 2.25 -13.58 5.94
N GLU A 34 1.32 -14.49 6.22
CA GLU A 34 0.03 -14.52 5.53
C GLU A 34 -0.77 -13.24 5.75
N LYS A 35 -0.89 -12.78 7.00
CA LYS A 35 -1.65 -11.56 7.33
C LYS A 35 -1.08 -10.32 6.66
N VAL A 36 0.24 -10.14 6.73
CA VAL A 36 0.87 -8.94 6.16
C VAL A 36 0.86 -8.97 4.63
N LEU A 37 1.06 -10.14 4.01
CA LEU A 37 0.94 -10.27 2.56
C LEU A 37 -0.47 -9.99 2.09
N ARG A 38 -1.51 -10.46 2.79
CA ARG A 38 -2.91 -10.11 2.48
C ARG A 38 -3.13 -8.60 2.48
N LEU A 39 -2.63 -7.89 3.50
CA LEU A 39 -2.72 -6.43 3.54
C LEU A 39 -2.02 -5.78 2.34
N MET A 40 -0.80 -6.22 2.00
CA MET A 40 -0.06 -5.70 0.84
C MET A 40 -0.79 -5.97 -0.48
N THR A 41 -1.40 -7.15 -0.63
CA THR A 41 -2.24 -7.48 -1.78
C THR A 41 -3.41 -6.51 -1.89
N MET A 42 -4.14 -6.27 -0.79
CA MET A 42 -5.28 -5.34 -0.79
C MET A 42 -4.86 -3.91 -1.17
N VAL A 43 -3.71 -3.44 -0.67
CA VAL A 43 -3.17 -2.12 -1.03
C VAL A 43 -2.87 -2.07 -2.54
N GLY A 44 -2.16 -3.05 -3.09
CA GLY A 44 -1.83 -3.10 -4.51
C GLY A 44 -3.07 -3.15 -5.42
N THR A 45 -4.08 -3.94 -5.04
CA THR A 45 -5.35 -4.03 -5.76
C THR A 45 -6.14 -2.73 -5.71
N ALA A 46 -6.20 -2.05 -4.56
CA ALA A 46 -6.93 -0.79 -4.42
C ALA A 46 -6.31 0.33 -5.28
N VAL A 47 -4.99 0.46 -5.24
CA VAL A 47 -4.24 1.41 -6.09
C VAL A 47 -4.40 1.05 -7.57
N GLY A 48 -4.31 -0.25 -7.89
CA GLY A 48 -4.53 -0.76 -9.24
C GLY A 48 -5.92 -0.41 -9.79
N THR A 49 -6.95 -0.57 -8.96
CA THR A 49 -8.33 -0.22 -9.29
C THR A 49 -8.48 1.27 -9.59
N MET A 50 -7.91 2.14 -8.75
CA MET A 50 -7.88 3.60 -8.98
C MET A 50 -7.20 3.94 -10.32
N HIS A 51 -6.01 3.38 -10.58
CA HIS A 51 -5.29 3.63 -11.84
C HIS A 51 -6.03 3.07 -13.06
N SER A 52 -6.74 1.94 -12.92
CA SER A 52 -7.49 1.30 -14.00
C SER A 52 -8.60 2.19 -14.57
N ILE A 53 -9.21 3.03 -13.72
CA ILE A 53 -10.25 3.99 -14.11
C ILE A 53 -9.67 5.36 -14.53
N GLY A 54 -8.33 5.46 -14.66
CA GLY A 54 -7.65 6.66 -15.13
C GLY A 54 -7.47 7.75 -14.06
N VAL A 55 -7.57 7.40 -12.77
CA VAL A 55 -7.30 8.33 -11.67
C VAL A 55 -5.89 8.09 -11.15
N VAL A 56 -5.13 9.16 -10.93
CA VAL A 56 -3.85 9.17 -10.21
C VAL A 56 -4.01 10.05 -8.98
N HIS A 57 -3.50 9.63 -7.83
CA HIS A 57 -3.73 10.31 -6.55
C HIS A 57 -2.89 11.58 -6.39
N GLY A 58 -1.62 11.54 -6.82
CA GLY A 58 -0.70 12.68 -6.78
C GLY A 58 0.00 12.90 -5.43
N ASP A 59 -0.45 12.21 -4.37
CA ASP A 59 0.18 12.16 -3.03
C ASP A 59 -0.07 10.79 -2.37
N LEU A 60 0.16 9.71 -3.11
CA LEU A 60 -0.16 8.37 -2.62
C LEU A 60 0.83 7.90 -1.55
N THR A 61 0.52 8.16 -0.27
CA THR A 61 1.34 7.73 0.88
C THR A 61 0.60 6.71 1.75
N THR A 62 1.31 6.00 2.65
CA THR A 62 0.69 5.06 3.60
C THR A 62 -0.27 5.72 4.60
N SER A 63 -0.26 7.05 4.70
CA SER A 63 -1.20 7.82 5.53
C SER A 63 -2.49 8.20 4.80
N ASN A 64 -2.47 8.14 3.46
CA ASN A 64 -3.63 8.39 2.60
C ASN A 64 -4.35 7.07 2.21
N LEU A 65 -3.97 5.98 2.87
CA LEU A 65 -4.62 4.67 2.79
C LEU A 65 -5.24 4.36 4.15
N MET A 66 -6.54 4.10 4.17
CA MET A 66 -7.31 3.68 5.35
C MET A 66 -7.59 2.18 5.26
N LEU A 67 -7.37 1.47 6.35
CA LEU A 67 -7.87 0.12 6.57
C LEU A 67 -9.21 0.21 7.30
N ARG A 68 -10.29 0.02 6.56
CA ARG A 68 -11.66 -0.02 7.09
C ARG A 68 -12.00 -1.44 7.53
N PRO A 69 -12.32 -1.69 8.80
CA PRO A 69 -12.78 -3.01 9.25
C PRO A 69 -14.00 -3.46 8.45
N THR A 70 -14.08 -4.74 8.10
CA THR A 70 -15.29 -5.31 7.49
C THR A 70 -16.06 -6.12 8.52
N ALA A 71 -17.40 -6.01 8.51
CA ALA A 71 -18.29 -6.73 9.44
C ALA A 71 -18.28 -8.27 9.29
N LYS A 72 -17.35 -8.83 8.48
CA LYS A 72 -17.16 -10.27 8.29
C LYS A 72 -16.24 -10.91 9.33
N GLY A 73 -15.66 -10.13 10.26
CA GLY A 73 -15.14 -10.69 11.50
C GLY A 73 -16.30 -11.35 12.25
N GLU A 74 -16.25 -12.66 12.44
CA GLU A 74 -17.27 -13.39 13.19
C GLU A 74 -17.57 -12.69 14.52
N PRO A 75 -18.82 -12.70 15.02
CA PRO A 75 -19.13 -12.18 16.36
C PRO A 75 -18.39 -12.93 17.50
N ASN A 76 -17.77 -14.08 17.18
CA ASN A 76 -16.87 -14.86 18.03
C ASN A 76 -15.42 -14.91 17.52
N GLY A 77 -15.10 -14.21 16.42
CA GLY A 77 -13.74 -14.04 15.95
C GLY A 77 -13.02 -13.14 16.92
N SER A 78 -11.85 -13.56 17.40
CA SER A 78 -11.09 -12.77 18.35
C SER A 78 -10.85 -11.37 17.77
N VAL A 79 -10.91 -10.36 18.63
CA VAL A 79 -10.65 -8.93 18.34
C VAL A 79 -9.15 -8.70 17.99
N GLU A 80 -8.51 -9.70 17.37
CA GLU A 80 -7.07 -9.88 17.24
C GLU A 80 -6.59 -9.93 15.79
N ASP A 81 -7.48 -9.82 14.79
CA ASP A 81 -7.08 -9.73 13.39
C ASP A 81 -6.88 -8.27 12.93
N ASP A 82 -5.83 -7.66 13.49
CA ASP A 82 -5.51 -6.23 13.40
C ASP A 82 -5.19 -5.73 11.96
N LEU A 83 -5.18 -6.60 10.94
CA LEU A 83 -4.88 -6.25 9.54
C LEU A 83 -5.97 -6.67 8.53
N GLU A 84 -7.14 -7.12 8.99
CA GLU A 84 -8.25 -7.46 8.12
C GLU A 84 -9.17 -6.27 7.85
N GLY A 85 -9.70 -6.18 6.63
CA GLY A 85 -10.57 -5.07 6.25
C GLY A 85 -10.59 -4.81 4.75
N GLU A 86 -10.97 -3.59 4.41
CA GLU A 86 -10.95 -3.04 3.06
C GLU A 86 -10.02 -1.82 3.01
N ILE A 87 -9.27 -1.68 1.91
CA ILE A 87 -8.42 -0.51 1.68
C ILE A 87 -9.22 0.59 1.01
N VAL A 88 -9.31 1.73 1.68
CA VAL A 88 -9.96 2.94 1.18
C VAL A 88 -8.89 4.01 0.98
N LEU A 89 -8.81 4.56 -0.23
CA LEU A 89 -7.95 5.71 -0.53
C LEU A 89 -8.68 7.00 -0.12
N ILE A 90 -7.95 7.93 0.48
CA ILE A 90 -8.47 9.23 0.95
C ILE A 90 -7.57 10.36 0.50
N ASP A 91 -8.05 11.60 0.62
CA ASP A 91 -7.30 12.81 0.27
C ASP A 91 -6.87 12.93 -1.21
N PHE A 92 -7.88 13.00 -2.09
CA PHE A 92 -7.68 13.24 -3.52
C PHE A 92 -7.41 14.73 -3.87
N GLY A 93 -6.87 15.53 -2.93
CA GLY A 93 -6.66 16.96 -3.12
C GLY A 93 -5.71 17.32 -4.27
N LEU A 94 -4.79 16.41 -4.62
CA LEU A 94 -3.84 16.54 -5.73
C LEU A 94 -4.13 15.55 -6.88
N ALA A 95 -5.29 14.91 -6.85
CA ALA A 95 -5.61 13.88 -7.82
C ALA A 95 -5.85 14.46 -9.21
N SER A 96 -5.51 13.67 -10.23
CA SER A 96 -5.70 14.03 -11.63
C SER A 96 -6.23 12.84 -12.44
N GLN A 97 -6.89 13.15 -13.55
CA GLN A 97 -7.34 12.14 -14.51
C GLN A 97 -6.32 12.01 -15.63
N THR A 98 -5.68 10.85 -15.73
CA THR A 98 -4.64 10.55 -16.71
C THR A 98 -4.55 9.05 -16.93
N THR A 99 -4.29 8.66 -18.17
CA THR A 99 -4.01 7.25 -18.54
C THR A 99 -2.53 7.01 -18.81
N GLN A 100 -1.68 8.01 -18.57
CA GLN A 100 -0.24 7.92 -18.84
C GLN A 100 0.44 7.01 -17.81
N ASP A 101 1.27 6.10 -18.31
CA ASP A 101 2.02 5.19 -17.44
C ASP A 101 3.07 5.91 -16.57
N GLU A 102 3.57 7.07 -17.03
CA GLU A 102 4.51 7.90 -16.25
C GLU A 102 3.85 8.43 -14.97
N ASP A 103 2.65 9.00 -15.05
CA ASP A 103 1.97 9.60 -13.90
C ASP A 103 1.62 8.53 -12.85
N ARG A 104 1.09 7.39 -13.31
CA ARG A 104 0.82 6.22 -12.45
C ARG A 104 2.10 5.65 -11.82
N ALA A 105 3.20 5.64 -12.56
CA ALA A 105 4.48 5.16 -12.05
C ALA A 105 5.07 6.12 -11.00
N VAL A 106 4.88 7.44 -11.16
CA VAL A 106 5.25 8.43 -10.15
C VAL A 106 4.44 8.21 -8.88
N ASP A 107 3.13 7.94 -8.97
CA ASP A 107 2.28 7.66 -7.81
C ASP A 107 2.74 6.41 -7.04
N LEU A 108 3.02 5.32 -7.76
CA LEU A 108 3.59 4.10 -7.17
C LEU A 108 4.96 4.34 -6.53
N TYR A 109 5.78 5.20 -7.14
CA TYR A 109 7.09 5.55 -6.60
C TYR A 109 6.96 6.37 -5.31
N VAL A 110 6.00 7.30 -5.21
CA VAL A 110 5.71 8.03 -3.96
C VAL A 110 5.30 7.04 -2.87
N LEU A 111 4.41 6.10 -3.19
CA LEU A 111 3.97 5.08 -2.24
C LEU A 111 5.12 4.19 -1.77
N GLU A 112 6.00 3.76 -2.68
CA GLU A 112 7.21 2.98 -2.37
C GLU A 112 8.10 3.72 -1.38
N ARG A 113 8.36 5.00 -1.63
CA ARG A 113 9.22 5.84 -0.78
C ARG A 113 8.58 6.08 0.58
N ALA A 114 7.28 6.37 0.62
CA ALA A 114 6.54 6.56 1.85
C ALA A 114 6.53 5.28 2.69
N PHE A 115 6.34 4.11 2.06
CA PHE A 115 6.37 2.82 2.73
C PHE A 115 7.74 2.55 3.37
N GLY A 116 8.83 2.65 2.60
CA GLY A 116 10.19 2.45 3.13
C GLY A 116 10.57 3.44 4.24
N SER A 117 10.03 4.66 4.23
CA SER A 117 10.25 5.63 5.29
C SER A 117 9.46 5.35 6.57
N THR A 118 8.27 4.75 6.46
CA THR A 118 7.34 4.59 7.59
C THR A 118 7.35 3.19 8.20
N HIS A 119 7.93 2.21 7.50
CA HIS A 119 8.01 0.80 7.89
C HIS A 119 9.44 0.24 7.67
N PRO A 120 10.46 0.77 8.37
CA PRO A 120 11.85 0.38 8.17
C PRO A 120 12.09 -1.10 8.49
N GLY A 121 12.85 -1.79 7.64
CA GLY A 121 13.15 -3.22 7.76
C GLY A 121 12.05 -4.15 7.23
N THR A 122 11.06 -3.61 6.52
CA THR A 122 9.99 -4.38 5.87
C THR A 122 9.85 -4.06 4.38
N GLU A 123 10.85 -3.44 3.78
CA GLU A 123 10.86 -2.92 2.41
C GLU A 123 10.53 -4.02 1.38
N GLU A 124 10.93 -5.27 1.66
CA GLU A 124 10.65 -6.42 0.80
C GLU A 124 9.14 -6.70 0.63
N LEU A 125 8.31 -6.33 1.62
CA LEU A 125 6.86 -6.49 1.55
C LEU A 125 6.24 -5.63 0.44
N PHE A 126 6.90 -4.54 0.04
CA PHE A 126 6.41 -3.70 -1.04
C PHE A 126 6.40 -4.44 -2.40
N GLY A 127 7.21 -5.49 -2.55
CA GLY A 127 7.16 -6.36 -3.72
C GLY A 127 5.78 -6.99 -3.93
N GLU A 128 5.09 -7.32 -2.84
CA GLU A 128 3.73 -7.88 -2.88
C GLU A 128 2.69 -6.86 -3.34
N VAL A 129 2.84 -5.59 -2.94
CA VAL A 129 2.01 -4.47 -3.45
C VAL A 129 2.14 -4.36 -4.96
N LEU A 130 3.38 -4.41 -5.48
CA LEU A 130 3.66 -4.31 -6.91
C LEU A 130 3.16 -5.54 -7.68
N ARG A 131 3.25 -6.73 -7.09
CA ARG A 131 2.72 -7.97 -7.67
C ARG A 131 1.19 -7.86 -7.85
N ALA A 132 0.47 -7.53 -6.78
CA ALA A 132 -0.98 -7.37 -6.80
C ALA A 132 -1.43 -6.23 -7.74
N TYR A 133 -0.70 -5.11 -7.74
CA TYR A 133 -0.92 -4.05 -8.72
C TYR A 133 -0.75 -4.56 -10.16
N GLY A 134 0.29 -5.33 -10.45
CA GLY A 134 0.57 -5.90 -11.78
C GLY A 134 -0.53 -6.82 -12.33
N GLU A 135 -1.38 -7.36 -11.45
CA GLU A 135 -2.50 -8.25 -11.77
C GLU A 135 -3.84 -7.52 -11.85
N SER A 136 -3.90 -6.25 -11.43
CA SER A 136 -5.17 -5.53 -11.23
C SER A 136 -5.84 -5.02 -12.51
N PHE A 137 -5.09 -4.69 -13.56
CA PHE A 137 -5.65 -4.28 -14.87
C PHE A 137 -4.66 -4.48 -16.02
N LYS A 138 -5.17 -4.50 -17.26
CA LYS A 138 -4.39 -4.80 -18.49
C LYS A 138 -3.15 -3.91 -18.68
N GLY A 139 -3.23 -2.64 -18.26
CA GLY A 139 -2.14 -1.66 -18.39
C GLY A 139 -1.10 -1.70 -17.27
N ALA A 140 -1.35 -2.44 -16.18
CA ALA A 140 -0.50 -2.38 -14.99
C ALA A 140 0.96 -2.73 -15.26
N LYS A 141 1.22 -3.72 -16.12
CA LYS A 141 2.59 -4.11 -16.50
C LYS A 141 3.36 -2.99 -17.22
N GLY A 142 2.67 -2.16 -18.00
CA GLY A 142 3.26 -0.98 -18.66
C GLY A 142 3.71 0.05 -17.62
N THR A 143 2.84 0.34 -16.66
CA THR A 143 3.18 1.18 -15.50
C THR A 143 4.34 0.62 -14.69
N LEU A 144 4.38 -0.68 -14.39
CA LEU A 144 5.48 -1.29 -13.63
C LEU A 144 6.82 -1.20 -14.38
N LYS A 145 6.81 -1.37 -15.71
CA LYS A 145 8.02 -1.13 -16.52
C LYS A 145 8.45 0.33 -16.43
N LYS A 146 7.50 1.27 -16.45
CA LYS A 146 7.78 2.71 -16.33
C LYS A 146 8.29 3.10 -14.94
N LEU A 147 7.84 2.42 -13.89
CA LEU A 147 8.33 2.60 -12.52
C LEU A 147 9.84 2.40 -12.41
N GLU A 148 10.43 1.46 -13.16
CA GLU A 148 11.89 1.29 -13.18
C GLU A 148 12.63 2.54 -13.72
N ASP A 149 12.09 3.18 -14.76
CA ASP A 149 12.64 4.42 -15.30
C ASP A 149 12.53 5.56 -14.28
N VAL A 150 11.41 5.64 -13.56
CA VAL A 150 11.17 6.62 -12.49
C VAL A 150 12.16 6.41 -11.34
N ARG A 151 12.34 5.17 -10.88
CA ARG A 151 13.32 4.80 -9.83
C ARG A 151 14.74 5.23 -10.20
N MET A 152 15.16 4.98 -11.44
CA MET A 152 16.48 5.39 -11.94
C MET A 152 16.67 6.92 -11.88
N ARG A 153 15.65 7.70 -12.22
CA ARG A 153 15.70 9.17 -12.16
C ARG A 153 15.66 9.69 -10.72
N GLY A 154 14.85 9.08 -9.85
CA GLY A 154 14.76 9.43 -8.43
C GLY A 154 16.09 9.24 -7.70
N ARG A 155 16.83 8.16 -7.99
CA ARG A 155 18.18 7.92 -7.44
C ARG A 155 19.18 9.04 -7.76
N LYS A 156 19.12 9.62 -8.96
CA LYS A 156 20.00 10.73 -9.35
C LYS A 156 19.73 12.00 -8.55
N ARG A 157 18.46 12.28 -8.23
CA ARG A 157 18.07 13.44 -7.40
C ARG A 157 18.52 13.28 -5.95
N SER A 158 18.50 12.06 -5.41
CA SER A 158 18.94 11.79 -4.03
C SER A 158 20.47 11.88 -3.83
N MET A 159 21.28 11.77 -4.88
CA MET A 159 22.75 11.89 -4.79
C MET A 159 23.25 13.34 -4.90
N LEU A 160 22.37 14.29 -5.19
CA LEU A 160 22.67 15.71 -5.36
C LEU A 160 22.13 16.59 -4.22
N GLY A 161 21.61 15.97 -3.16
CA GLY A 161 21.07 16.63 -1.96
C GLY A 161 21.90 16.35 -0.73
#